data_AF-A0A349WDX7-F1
#
_entry.id   AF-A0A349WDX7-F1
#
_cell.length_a   1.000
_cell.length_b   1.000
_cell.length_c   1.000
_cell.angle_alpha   90.00
_cell.angle_beta   90.00
_cell.angle_gamma   90.00
#
_symmetry.space_group_name_H-M   'P 1'
#
loop_
_entity.id
_entity.type
_entity.pdbx_description
1 polymer ?
#
loop_
_entity_poly.entity_id
_entity_poly.type
_entity_poly.pdbx_seq_one_letter_code
_entity_poly.pdbx_strand_id
1 'polypeptide(L)'
;LIDKMSRAVGGLKSCHLIQSSEAMDLLSLIRLAADFKMLPDPYRSLADRMFIEIQPGHVQLSAGKPVEPRDRDYLRAKLLRQKFTKTPMIKVDG
;
A
#
# COMPACT_ATOMS: atom_id res chain seq x y z
N LEU A 1 4.40 -15.01 9.86
CA LEU A 1 4.40 -13.54 9.70
C LEU A 1 5.09 -13.11 8.41
N ILE A 2 6.28 -13.65 8.11
CA ILE A 2 7.03 -13.42 6.87
C ILE A 2 6.16 -13.64 5.61
N ASP A 3 5.47 -14.77 5.49
CA ASP A 3 4.57 -15.03 4.36
C ASP A 3 3.50 -13.93 4.18
N LYS A 4 2.88 -13.46 5.28
CA LYS A 4 1.90 -12.37 5.24
C LYS A 4 2.53 -11.07 4.72
N MET A 5 3.72 -10.71 5.20
CA MET A 5 4.43 -9.51 4.74
C MET A 5 4.85 -9.62 3.27
N SER A 6 5.30 -10.80 2.83
CA SER A 6 5.63 -11.07 1.43
C SER A 6 4.40 -10.97 0.52
N ARG A 7 3.26 -11.50 0.96
CA ARG A 7 1.97 -11.35 0.26
C ARG A 7 1.52 -9.90 0.21
N ALA A 8 1.74 -9.11 1.25
CA ALA A 8 1.44 -7.69 1.24
C ALA A 8 2.26 -6.92 0.21
N VAL A 9 3.58 -7.18 0.14
CA VAL A 9 4.45 -6.63 -0.90
C VAL A 9 3.93 -7.01 -2.30
N GLY A 10 3.60 -8.28 -2.51
CA GLY A 10 3.04 -8.77 -3.77
C GLY A 10 1.73 -8.09 -4.13
N GLY A 11 0.77 -8.05 -3.20
CA GLY A 11 -0.55 -7.47 -3.39
C GLY A 11 -0.50 -5.99 -3.72
N LEU A 12 0.30 -5.20 -3.00
CA LEU A 12 0.45 -3.76 -3.28
C LEU A 12 1.11 -3.51 -4.65
N LYS A 13 1.94 -4.43 -5.14
CA LYS A 13 2.59 -4.36 -6.46
C LYS A 13 1.71 -4.76 -7.63
N SER A 14 0.65 -5.53 -7.40
CA SER A 14 -0.16 -6.11 -8.48
C SER A 14 -1.66 -5.79 -8.40
N CYS A 15 -2.13 -5.19 -7.29
CA CYS A 15 -3.56 -4.90 -7.13
C CYS A 15 -4.11 -4.03 -8.26
N HIS A 16 -5.31 -4.38 -8.73
CA HIS A 16 -6.07 -3.61 -9.72
C HIS A 16 -7.35 -3.00 -9.15
N LEU A 17 -7.85 -3.55 -8.04
CA LEU A 17 -9.01 -3.06 -7.30
C LEU A 17 -8.73 -3.34 -5.82
N ILE A 18 -8.84 -2.34 -4.95
CA ILE A 18 -8.57 -2.52 -3.52
C ILE A 18 -9.40 -1.56 -2.66
N GLN A 19 -10.09 -2.13 -1.68
CA GLN A 19 -10.85 -1.35 -0.70
C GLN A 19 -9.91 -0.65 0.28
N SER A 20 -10.40 0.40 0.95
CA SER A 20 -9.57 1.12 1.93
C SER A 20 -9.12 0.23 3.08
N SER A 21 -9.99 -0.62 3.62
CA SER A 21 -9.69 -1.55 4.72
C SER A 21 -8.58 -2.53 4.35
N GLU A 22 -8.73 -3.22 3.22
CA GLU A 22 -7.71 -4.15 2.71
C GLU A 22 -6.37 -3.44 2.50
N ALA A 23 -6.38 -2.25 1.91
CA ALA A 23 -5.18 -1.46 1.76
C ALA A 23 -4.54 -1.08 3.11
N MET A 24 -5.31 -0.75 4.16
CA MET A 24 -4.77 -0.52 5.50
C MET A 24 -4.07 -1.75 6.05
N ASP A 25 -4.66 -2.92 5.88
CA ASP A 25 -4.10 -4.18 6.38
C ASP A 25 -2.76 -4.49 5.71
N LEU A 26 -2.69 -4.34 4.38
CA LEU A 26 -1.44 -4.54 3.64
C LEU A 26 -0.37 -3.50 4.01
N LEU A 27 -0.74 -2.23 4.12
CA LEU A 27 0.18 -1.16 4.54
C LEU A 27 0.70 -1.37 5.97
N SER A 28 -0.13 -1.91 6.86
CA SER A 28 0.28 -2.26 8.23
C SER A 28 1.35 -3.36 8.22
N LEU A 29 1.21 -4.35 7.34
CA LEU A 29 2.23 -5.40 7.15
C LEU A 29 3.53 -4.86 6.53
N ILE A 30 3.46 -3.89 5.61
CA ILE A 30 4.66 -3.21 5.09
C ILE A 30 5.39 -2.45 6.20
N ARG A 31 4.65 -1.69 7.00
CA ARG A 31 5.22 -0.93 8.11
C ARG A 31 5.90 -1.86 9.12
N LEU A 32 5.24 -2.97 9.48
CA LEU A 32 5.80 -3.99 10.36
C LEU A 32 7.07 -4.62 9.79
N ALA A 33 7.09 -4.94 8.49
CA ALA A 33 8.29 -5.46 7.83
C ALA A 33 9.47 -4.47 7.87
N ALA A 34 9.20 -3.18 7.73
CA ALA A 34 10.23 -2.15 7.86
C ALA A 34 10.70 -1.99 9.33
N ASP A 35 9.78 -2.05 10.30
CA ASP A 35 10.12 -2.03 11.73
C ASP A 35 11.02 -3.23 12.11
N PHE A 36 10.84 -4.38 11.47
CA PHE A 36 11.71 -5.56 11.60
C PHE A 36 12.97 -5.53 10.75
N LYS A 37 13.26 -4.41 10.06
CA LYS A 37 14.42 -4.26 9.15
C LYS A 37 14.45 -5.24 7.97
N MET A 38 13.32 -5.88 7.68
CA MET A 38 13.14 -6.78 6.53
C MET A 38 12.85 -6.02 5.23
N LEU A 39 12.39 -4.77 5.36
CA LEU A 39 12.33 -3.77 4.28
C LEU A 39 13.18 -2.55 4.65
N PRO A 40 13.75 -1.84 3.65
CA PRO A 40 14.45 -0.58 3.90
C PRO A 40 13.58 0.47 4.61
N ASP A 41 14.18 1.27 5.48
CA ASP A 41 13.50 2.31 6.27
C ASP A 41 12.59 3.26 5.46
N PRO A 42 12.92 3.67 4.21
CA PRO A 42 12.02 4.50 3.41
C PRO A 42 10.62 3.90 3.18
N TYR A 43 10.47 2.57 3.22
CA TYR A 43 9.16 1.92 3.05
C TYR A 43 8.24 2.11 4.25
N ARG A 44 8.80 2.38 5.44
CA ARG A 44 8.04 2.78 6.62
C ARG A 44 7.36 4.13 6.39
N SER A 45 8.13 5.14 6.02
CA SER A 45 7.61 6.48 5.72
C SER A 45 6.68 6.48 4.50
N LEU A 46 6.94 5.61 3.51
CA LEU A 46 6.03 5.42 2.40
C LEU A 46 4.68 4.87 2.88
N ALA A 47 4.68 3.85 3.74
CA ALA A 47 3.44 3.32 4.30
C ALA A 47 2.68 4.38 5.11
N ASP A 48 3.37 5.14 5.97
CA ASP A 48 2.80 6.26 6.75
C ASP A 48 2.10 7.29 5.85
N ARG A 49 2.73 7.66 4.74
CA ARG A 49 2.13 8.56 3.75
C ARG A 49 0.92 7.93 3.05
N MET A 50 0.99 6.65 2.70
CA MET A 50 -0.10 5.95 2.01
C MET A 50 -1.33 5.79 2.90
N PHE A 51 -1.18 5.61 4.22
CA PHE A 51 -2.31 5.61 5.16
C PHE A 51 -3.20 6.84 5.04
N ILE A 52 -2.65 7.98 4.63
CA ILE A 52 -3.36 9.23 4.41
C ILE A 52 -3.90 9.27 2.97
N GLU A 53 -3.03 9.08 1.96
CA GLU A 53 -3.39 9.28 0.55
C GLU A 53 -4.42 8.26 0.02
N ILE A 54 -4.50 7.07 0.62
CA ILE A 54 -5.47 6.05 0.21
C ILE A 54 -6.85 6.23 0.84
N GLN A 55 -7.02 7.17 1.77
CA GLN A 55 -8.33 7.43 2.37
C GLN A 55 -9.32 7.89 1.30
N PRO A 56 -10.62 7.55 1.42
CA PRO A 56 -11.63 7.91 0.43
C PRO A 56 -11.62 9.40 0.06
N GLY A 57 -11.50 10.29 1.05
CA GLY A 57 -11.45 11.75 0.83
C GLY A 57 -10.21 12.22 0.06
N HIS A 58 -9.04 11.63 0.32
CA HIS A 58 -7.81 11.99 -0.40
C HIS A 58 -7.80 11.45 -1.83
N VAL A 59 -8.31 10.24 -2.05
CA VAL A 59 -8.50 9.68 -3.40
C VAL A 59 -9.49 10.54 -4.19
N GLN A 60 -10.60 10.95 -3.55
CA GLN A 60 -11.61 11.84 -4.13
C GLN A 60 -11.03 13.22 -4.48
N LEU A 61 -10.23 13.81 -3.59
CA LEU A 61 -9.57 15.09 -3.83
C LEU A 61 -8.57 14.99 -5.00
N SER A 62 -7.75 13.94 -5.02
CA SER A 62 -6.76 13.69 -6.08
C SER A 62 -7.39 13.47 -7.46
N ALA A 63 -8.61 12.93 -7.50
CA ALA A 63 -9.35 12.75 -8.75
C ALA A 63 -9.84 14.08 -9.38
N GLY A 64 -9.95 15.17 -8.59
CA GLY A 64 -10.38 16.49 -9.06
C GLY A 64 -11.85 16.57 -9.51
N LYS A 65 -12.61 15.47 -9.38
CA LYS A 65 -14.03 15.37 -9.74
C LYS A 65 -14.72 14.30 -8.88
N PRO A 66 -16.03 14.39 -8.62
CA PRO A 66 -16.78 13.31 -7.97
C PRO A 66 -16.52 11.96 -8.64
N VAL A 67 -16.20 10.94 -7.84
CA VAL A 67 -15.96 9.58 -8.31
C VAL A 67 -16.73 8.58 -7.45
N GLU A 68 -17.31 7.58 -8.11
CA GLU A 68 -18.07 6.52 -7.46
C GLU A 68 -17.18 5.66 -6.55
N PRO A 69 -17.74 5.00 -5.51
CA PRO A 69 -16.97 4.17 -4.59
C PRO A 69 -16.04 3.17 -5.27
N ARG A 70 -16.52 2.49 -6.32
CA ARG A 70 -15.74 1.50 -7.06
C ARG A 70 -14.58 2.14 -7.83
N ASP A 71 -14.79 3.32 -8.41
CA ASP A 71 -13.72 4.04 -9.12
C ASP A 71 -12.63 4.51 -8.17
N ARG A 72 -13.00 4.88 -6.93
CA ARG A 72 -12.01 5.17 -5.87
C ARG A 72 -11.14 3.97 -5.57
N ASP A 73 -11.70 2.76 -5.56
CA ASP A 73 -10.94 1.53 -5.33
C ASP A 73 -9.94 1.23 -6.47
N TYR A 74 -10.32 1.52 -7.73
CA TYR A 74 -9.40 1.45 -8.88
C TYR A 74 -8.29 2.50 -8.79
N LEU A 75 -8.62 3.75 -8.44
CA LEU A 75 -7.65 4.83 -8.28
C LEU A 75 -6.67 4.56 -7.13
N ARG A 76 -7.18 4.04 -6.01
CA ARG A 76 -6.37 3.60 -4.88
C ARG A 76 -5.39 2.50 -5.29
N ALA A 77 -5.87 1.46 -5.96
CA ALA A 77 -5.03 0.37 -6.44
C ALA A 77 -3.93 0.89 -7.39
N LYS A 78 -4.28 1.81 -8.31
CA LYS A 78 -3.32 2.44 -9.21
C LYS A 78 -2.23 3.22 -8.44
N LEU A 79 -2.63 4.05 -7.47
CA LEU A 79 -1.70 4.81 -6.63
C LEU A 79 -0.74 3.88 -5.88
N LEU A 80 -1.27 2.88 -5.18
CA LEU A 80 -0.48 1.90 -4.42
C LEU A 80 0.50 1.16 -5.32
N ARG A 81 0.04 0.65 -6.46
CA ARG A 81 0.91 -0.03 -7.42
C ARG A 81 2.05 0.85 -7.90
N GLN A 82 1.77 2.11 -8.25
CA GLN A 82 2.79 3.07 -8.68
C GLN A 82 3.84 3.32 -7.58
N LYS A 83 3.40 3.44 -6.32
CA LYS A 83 4.29 3.72 -5.19
C LYS A 83 5.12 2.50 -4.77
N PHE A 84 4.56 1.30 -4.84
CA PHE A 84 5.20 0.07 -4.38
C PHE A 84 5.90 -0.74 -5.49
N THR A 85 5.84 -0.33 -6.76
CA THR A 85 6.45 -1.07 -7.89
C THR A 85 7.91 -1.45 -7.65
N LYS A 86 8.70 -0.58 -7.01
CA LYS A 86 10.14 -0.79 -6.76
C LYS A 86 10.47 -1.45 -5.40
N THR A 87 9.45 -1.83 -4.63
CA THR A 87 9.64 -2.47 -3.32
C THR A 87 10.42 -3.78 -3.46
N PRO A 88 11.54 -3.97 -2.74
CA PRO A 88 12.24 -5.24 -2.75
C PRO A 88 11.38 -6.34 -2.12
N MET A 89 11.74 -7.59 -2.38
CA MET A 89 11.15 -8.71 -1.64
C MET A 89 11.59 -8.66 -0.18
N ILE A 90 10.76 -9.21 0.70
CA ILE A 90 11.06 -9.35 2.13
C ILE A 90 12.35 -10.14 2.30
N LYS A 91 13.32 -9.56 3.03
CA LYS A 91 14.54 -10.26 3.43
C LYS A 91 14.25 -11.10 4.67
N VAL A 92 14.55 -12.39 4.60
CA VAL A 92 14.31 -13.33 5.72
C VAL A 92 15.50 -13.37 6.68
N ASP A 93 16.67 -12.97 6.21
CA ASP A 93 17.92 -13.01 6.96
C ASP A 93 18.34 -11.57 7.32
N GLY A 94 18.49 -11.33 8.62
CA GLY A 94 19.08 -10.13 9.21
C GLY A 94 20.34 -10.50 9.96
#